data_AF-A0A535SKW4-F1
#
_entry.id   AF-A0A535SKW4-F1
#
_cell.length_a   1.000
_cell.length_b   1.000
_cell.length_c   1.000
_cell.angle_alpha   90.00
_cell.angle_beta   90.00
_cell.angle_gamma   90.00
#
_symmetry.space_group_name_H-M   'P 1'
#
loop_
_entity.id
_entity.type
_entity.pdbx_description
1 polymer ?
#
loop_
_entity_poly.entity_id
_entity_poly.type
_entity_poly.pdbx_seq_one_letter_code
_entity_poly.pdbx_strand_id
1 'polypeptide(L)'
;MPRSIHPDTKIGTVALTISKLDRELAFYQDVLGFQVHRRAGDTAYLGAGGPDLLVLTQHPGAELVPGTTGLHHFAILLPSRLALALALRHLGETGTPLKESYNHWCSESIYVADPDGHSIEIYRDCPRREWLFDGTQLRIASVPLDLEGLLSELSGRSDEWGGLPPEAMIGHVNLRVANLAEAESFYASVLGFDIIARYESQALFVSAGGYHGHVGLNTWDGVDAPPPPSGSIGLRYFDVRLPNTVELDRVTKQVRDAGVDIIAHLTSYEHVIGDILTTFVGGDPTPSLALFLESGGQFNDSEVAVRKDKTVREVVAEYNDTHEQVMSLAARIPVETFRQTGTLPWYGMEYALDDFIVYTQYGHKREHSAQIAAFRDHL
;
A
#
# COMPACT_ATOMS: atom_id res chain seq x y z
N MET A 1 -19.99 7.54 -5.11
CA MET A 1 -19.38 6.20 -5.04
C MET A 1 -18.37 6.12 -6.19
N PRO A 2 -17.07 5.98 -5.91
CA PRO A 2 -16.09 5.71 -6.96
C PRO A 2 -16.49 4.43 -7.71
N ARG A 3 -16.22 4.39 -9.01
CA ARG A 3 -16.48 3.22 -9.84
C ARG A 3 -15.51 2.12 -9.45
N SER A 4 -16.03 0.91 -9.16
CA SER A 4 -15.20 -0.26 -8.87
C SER A 4 -14.18 -0.50 -9.99
N ILE A 5 -12.99 -0.92 -9.58
CA ILE A 5 -11.91 -1.35 -10.46
C ILE A 5 -12.38 -2.53 -11.32
N HIS A 6 -11.81 -2.68 -12.50
CA HIS A 6 -12.27 -3.68 -13.45
C HIS A 6 -12.17 -5.10 -12.84
N PRO A 7 -13.19 -5.97 -12.96
CA PRO A 7 -13.22 -7.28 -12.31
C PRO A 7 -12.07 -8.21 -12.70
N ASP A 8 -11.54 -8.07 -13.93
CA ASP A 8 -10.37 -8.83 -14.42
C ASP A 8 -9.00 -8.28 -13.97
N THR A 9 -8.98 -7.34 -13.01
CA THR A 9 -7.73 -6.85 -12.42
C THR A 9 -7.02 -7.97 -11.67
N LYS A 10 -5.70 -8.05 -11.81
CA LYS A 10 -4.85 -9.07 -11.17
C LYS A 10 -3.66 -8.44 -10.48
N ILE A 11 -3.04 -9.16 -9.55
CA ILE A 11 -1.68 -8.85 -9.11
C ILE A 11 -0.69 -9.43 -10.13
N GLY A 12 0.34 -8.66 -10.45
CA GLY A 12 1.40 -9.06 -11.36
C GLY A 12 2.71 -9.33 -10.63
N THR A 13 3.79 -8.76 -11.13
CA THR A 13 5.13 -9.00 -10.59
C THR A 13 5.27 -8.43 -9.19
N VAL A 14 5.95 -9.14 -8.29
CA VAL A 14 6.41 -8.64 -7.00
C VAL A 14 7.92 -8.43 -7.07
N ALA A 15 8.42 -7.29 -6.58
CA ALA A 15 9.84 -6.98 -6.57
C ALA A 15 10.36 -6.78 -5.16
N LEU A 16 11.45 -7.46 -4.82
CA LEU A 16 12.04 -7.50 -3.49
C LEU A 16 13.47 -6.98 -3.50
N THR A 17 13.84 -6.28 -2.43
CA THR A 17 15.23 -6.04 -2.04
C THR A 17 15.70 -7.21 -1.20
N ILE A 18 16.85 -7.78 -1.56
CA ILE A 18 17.45 -8.93 -0.90
C ILE A 18 18.93 -8.66 -0.57
N SER A 19 19.49 -9.44 0.35
CA SER A 19 20.88 -9.29 0.82
C SER A 19 21.89 -9.99 -0.08
N LYS A 20 21.58 -11.17 -0.62
CA LYS A 20 22.50 -12.00 -1.43
C LYS A 20 21.78 -12.75 -2.57
N LEU A 21 21.94 -12.28 -3.79
CA LEU A 21 21.24 -12.79 -4.98
C LEU A 21 21.43 -14.28 -5.20
N ASP A 22 22.67 -14.78 -5.19
CA ASP A 22 22.91 -16.19 -5.52
C ASP A 22 22.30 -17.14 -4.48
N ARG A 23 22.19 -16.72 -3.20
CA ARG A 23 21.53 -17.50 -2.15
C ARG A 23 20.02 -17.52 -2.33
N GLU A 24 19.43 -16.36 -2.64
CA GLU A 24 18.00 -16.27 -2.92
C GLU A 24 17.63 -17.06 -4.18
N LEU A 25 18.42 -16.96 -5.25
CA LEU A 25 18.20 -17.72 -6.48
C LEU A 25 18.17 -19.23 -6.23
N ALA A 26 19.10 -19.76 -5.42
CA ALA A 26 19.08 -21.18 -5.04
C ALA A 26 17.77 -21.56 -4.35
N PHE A 27 17.29 -20.74 -3.41
CA PHE A 27 16.01 -20.99 -2.75
C PHE A 27 14.83 -20.93 -3.73
N TYR A 28 14.69 -19.83 -4.50
CA TYR A 28 13.55 -19.67 -5.39
C TYR A 28 13.54 -20.71 -6.52
N GLN A 29 14.69 -21.15 -7.03
CA GLN A 29 14.77 -22.19 -8.05
C GLN A 29 14.60 -23.59 -7.49
N ASP A 30 15.40 -23.95 -6.47
CA ASP A 30 15.49 -25.34 -6.02
C ASP A 30 14.35 -25.70 -5.06
N VAL A 31 13.88 -24.73 -4.24
CA VAL A 31 12.82 -24.96 -3.26
C VAL A 31 11.46 -24.59 -3.82
N LEU A 32 11.33 -23.43 -4.47
CA LEU A 32 10.04 -22.95 -4.98
C LEU A 32 9.80 -23.26 -6.47
N GLY A 33 10.79 -23.78 -7.17
CA GLY A 33 10.64 -24.21 -8.56
C GLY A 33 10.57 -23.08 -9.59
N PHE A 34 10.90 -21.84 -9.23
CA PHE A 34 10.96 -20.74 -10.18
C PHE A 34 12.02 -20.96 -11.25
N GLN A 35 11.75 -20.44 -12.44
CA GLN A 35 12.72 -20.34 -13.53
C GLN A 35 13.30 -18.93 -13.57
N VAL A 36 14.62 -18.82 -13.65
CA VAL A 36 15.28 -17.53 -13.91
C VAL A 36 15.13 -17.22 -15.40
N HIS A 37 14.35 -16.19 -15.72
CA HIS A 37 14.17 -15.74 -17.09
C HIS A 37 15.37 -14.92 -17.56
N ARG A 38 15.88 -14.02 -16.72
CA ARG A 38 17.09 -13.23 -16.99
C ARG A 38 17.73 -12.71 -15.71
N ARG A 39 19.02 -12.36 -15.83
CA ARG A 39 19.80 -11.64 -14.81
C ARG A 39 20.42 -10.40 -15.44
N ALA A 40 20.32 -9.26 -14.76
CA ALA A 40 20.89 -7.98 -15.15
C ALA A 40 21.62 -7.37 -13.94
N GLY A 41 22.94 -7.50 -13.91
CA GLY A 41 23.75 -7.03 -12.79
C GLY A 41 23.39 -7.73 -11.47
N ASP A 42 22.94 -6.95 -10.50
CA ASP A 42 22.49 -7.34 -9.17
C ASP A 42 21.00 -7.73 -9.10
N THR A 43 20.33 -7.77 -10.25
CA THR A 43 18.90 -8.03 -10.34
C THR A 43 18.62 -9.31 -11.14
N ALA A 44 17.71 -10.15 -10.65
CA ALA A 44 17.18 -11.31 -11.39
C ALA A 44 15.67 -11.25 -11.51
N TYR A 45 15.16 -11.80 -12.61
CA TYR A 45 13.75 -11.86 -12.95
C TYR A 45 13.36 -13.32 -13.10
N LEU A 46 12.31 -13.72 -12.38
CA LEU A 46 11.89 -15.10 -12.24
C LEU A 46 10.40 -15.26 -12.53
N GLY A 47 10.02 -16.42 -13.03
CA GLY A 47 8.63 -16.80 -13.24
C GLY A 47 8.47 -18.31 -13.41
N ALA A 48 7.31 -18.72 -13.90
CA ALA A 48 6.97 -20.12 -14.16
C ALA A 48 7.07 -20.50 -15.65
N GLY A 49 7.90 -19.80 -16.44
CA GLY A 49 8.00 -19.96 -17.90
C GLY A 49 7.05 -19.06 -18.71
N GLY A 50 6.24 -18.24 -18.03
CA GLY A 50 5.39 -17.20 -18.61
C GLY A 50 5.93 -15.79 -18.32
N PRO A 51 5.09 -14.84 -17.85
CA PRO A 51 5.57 -13.52 -17.43
C PRO A 51 6.47 -13.61 -16.20
N ASP A 52 7.29 -12.58 -15.98
CA ASP A 52 7.99 -12.40 -14.71
C ASP A 52 6.96 -12.28 -13.57
N LEU A 53 7.11 -13.11 -12.54
CA LEU A 53 6.29 -13.09 -11.32
C LEU A 53 7.06 -12.47 -10.15
N LEU A 54 8.39 -12.61 -10.14
CA LEU A 54 9.25 -12.15 -9.06
C LEU A 54 10.49 -11.45 -9.61
N VAL A 55 10.86 -10.33 -9.00
CA VAL A 55 12.12 -9.62 -9.26
C VAL A 55 12.89 -9.50 -7.97
N LEU A 56 14.15 -9.92 -8.00
CA LEU A 56 15.04 -9.89 -6.84
C LEU A 56 16.17 -8.92 -7.14
N THR A 57 16.30 -7.85 -6.35
CA THR A 57 17.37 -6.86 -6.47
C THR A 57 18.25 -6.93 -5.23
N GLN A 58 19.54 -7.26 -5.42
CA GLN A 58 20.48 -7.28 -4.31
C GLN A 58 20.87 -5.87 -3.90
N HIS A 59 20.75 -5.59 -2.59
CA HIS A 59 21.34 -4.42 -1.98
C HIS A 59 22.40 -4.85 -0.96
N PRO A 60 23.70 -4.55 -1.17
CA PRO A 60 24.75 -4.93 -0.23
C PRO A 60 24.48 -4.41 1.18
N GLY A 61 24.56 -5.30 2.17
CA GLY A 61 24.32 -4.95 3.57
C GLY A 61 22.84 -4.71 3.92
N ALA A 62 21.91 -5.10 3.04
CA ALA A 62 20.49 -5.05 3.37
C ALA A 62 20.20 -5.94 4.58
N GLU A 63 19.46 -5.39 5.54
CA GLU A 63 18.99 -6.10 6.73
C GLU A 63 17.46 -5.99 6.83
N LEU A 64 16.84 -7.00 7.41
CA LEU A 64 15.42 -7.00 7.71
C LEU A 64 15.19 -6.16 8.98
N VAL A 65 14.38 -5.12 8.86
CA VAL A 65 14.06 -4.22 9.98
C VAL A 65 12.64 -4.54 10.48
N PRO A 66 12.47 -5.04 11.72
CA PRO A 66 11.15 -5.32 12.26
C PRO A 66 10.41 -4.03 12.67
N GLY A 67 9.08 -4.11 12.79
CA GLY A 67 8.26 -2.98 13.25
C GLY A 67 8.14 -1.83 12.25
N THR A 68 8.33 -2.10 10.95
CA THR A 68 8.18 -1.12 9.87
C THR A 68 7.04 -1.51 8.94
N THR A 69 6.50 -0.54 8.20
CA THR A 69 5.56 -0.81 7.10
C THR A 69 6.23 -1.59 5.97
N GLY A 70 5.43 -2.16 5.06
CA GLY A 70 5.94 -2.85 3.87
C GLY A 70 5.28 -4.21 3.68
N LEU A 71 6.05 -5.19 3.20
CA LEU A 71 5.52 -6.53 2.93
C LEU A 71 5.25 -7.30 4.23
N HIS A 72 4.04 -7.84 4.37
CA HIS A 72 3.78 -8.94 5.29
C HIS A 72 4.11 -10.28 4.61
N HIS A 73 3.46 -10.56 3.47
CA HIS A 73 3.78 -11.68 2.57
C HIS A 73 3.34 -11.37 1.14
N PHE A 74 3.84 -12.13 0.17
CA PHE A 74 3.22 -12.28 -1.13
C PHE A 74 2.79 -13.73 -1.33
N ALA A 75 1.80 -13.95 -2.20
CA ALA A 75 1.18 -15.26 -2.35
C ALA A 75 1.24 -15.78 -3.79
N ILE A 76 1.72 -17.00 -3.93
CA ILE A 76 1.82 -17.76 -5.18
C ILE A 76 0.58 -18.65 -5.28
N LEU A 77 -0.29 -18.33 -6.23
CA LEU A 77 -1.50 -19.09 -6.53
C LEU A 77 -1.15 -20.23 -7.49
N LEU A 78 -1.41 -21.46 -7.06
CA LEU A 78 -1.26 -22.68 -7.84
C LEU A 78 -2.58 -23.08 -8.52
N PRO A 79 -2.52 -23.78 -9.67
CA PRO A 79 -3.72 -24.06 -10.47
C PRO A 79 -4.65 -25.12 -9.86
N SER A 80 -4.18 -25.89 -8.88
CA SER A 80 -4.98 -26.98 -8.30
C SER A 80 -4.50 -27.39 -6.91
N ARG A 81 -5.37 -28.12 -6.21
CA ARG A 81 -5.03 -28.79 -4.95
C ARG A 81 -3.92 -29.83 -5.12
N LEU A 82 -3.89 -30.55 -6.24
CA LEU A 82 -2.81 -31.48 -6.57
C LEU A 82 -1.46 -30.75 -6.70
N ALA A 83 -1.42 -29.59 -7.34
CA ALA A 83 -0.20 -28.79 -7.45
C ALA A 83 0.30 -28.33 -6.07
N LEU A 84 -0.60 -27.95 -5.17
CA LEU A 84 -0.27 -27.62 -3.78
C LEU A 84 0.27 -28.83 -3.01
N ALA A 85 -0.30 -30.03 -3.23
CA ALA A 85 0.20 -31.27 -2.63
C ALA A 85 1.60 -31.63 -3.12
N LEU A 86 1.89 -31.46 -4.42
CA LEU A 86 3.21 -31.66 -5.00
C LEU A 86 4.23 -30.68 -4.42
N ALA A 87 3.87 -29.40 -4.30
CA ALA A 87 4.71 -28.39 -3.66
C ALA A 87 5.00 -28.74 -2.19
N LEU A 88 3.98 -29.15 -1.43
CA LEU A 88 4.15 -29.57 -0.04
C LEU A 88 5.10 -30.77 0.11
N ARG A 89 4.97 -31.80 -0.74
CA ARG A 89 5.88 -32.95 -0.73
C ARG A 89 7.32 -32.51 -1.01
N HIS A 90 7.51 -31.66 -2.03
CA HIS A 90 8.83 -31.12 -2.40
C HIS A 90 9.48 -30.28 -1.29
N LEU A 91 8.69 -29.46 -0.59
CA LEU A 91 9.18 -28.72 0.59
C LEU A 91 9.69 -29.69 1.68
N GLY A 92 9.00 -30.81 1.89
CA GLY A 92 9.45 -31.87 2.79
C GLY A 92 10.75 -32.55 2.33
N GLU A 93 10.88 -32.83 1.03
CA GLU A 93 12.07 -33.46 0.42
C GLU A 93 13.31 -32.54 0.48
N THR A 94 13.11 -31.23 0.35
CA THR A 94 14.17 -30.21 0.51
C THR A 94 14.48 -29.88 1.96
N GLY A 95 13.71 -30.41 2.92
CA GLY A 95 13.85 -30.09 4.34
C GLY A 95 13.48 -28.65 4.69
N THR A 96 12.67 -27.99 3.86
CA THR A 96 12.24 -26.60 4.07
C THR A 96 11.18 -26.56 5.16
N PRO A 97 11.39 -25.83 6.27
CA PRO A 97 10.42 -25.75 7.34
C PRO A 97 9.20 -24.93 6.92
N LEU A 98 8.00 -25.45 7.18
CA LEU A 98 6.79 -24.64 7.13
C LEU A 98 6.79 -23.68 8.31
N LYS A 99 6.46 -22.41 8.04
CA LYS A 99 6.12 -21.46 9.10
C LYS A 99 4.74 -21.79 9.66
N GLU A 100 3.77 -21.87 8.77
CA GLU A 100 2.35 -21.99 9.09
C GLU A 100 1.61 -22.70 7.94
N SER A 101 0.43 -23.23 8.22
CA SER A 101 -0.46 -23.79 7.21
C SER A 101 -1.91 -23.66 7.65
N TYR A 102 -2.74 -23.06 6.80
CA TYR A 102 -4.12 -22.74 7.14
C TYR A 102 -5.08 -23.11 6.02
N ASN A 103 -6.29 -23.48 6.42
CA ASN A 103 -7.46 -23.44 5.58
C ASN A 103 -8.23 -22.16 5.92
N HIS A 104 -8.35 -21.28 4.93
CA HIS A 104 -9.02 -19.99 5.03
C HIS A 104 -10.51 -20.06 4.60
N TRP A 105 -11.02 -21.26 4.33
CA TRP A 105 -12.28 -21.61 3.66
C TRP A 105 -12.35 -21.18 2.19
N CYS A 106 -11.87 -19.99 1.85
CA CYS A 106 -11.72 -19.57 0.46
C CYS A 106 -10.45 -20.11 -0.22
N SER A 107 -9.44 -20.49 0.56
CA SER A 107 -8.18 -21.05 0.09
C SER A 107 -7.58 -22.07 1.06
N GLU A 108 -6.70 -22.93 0.54
CA GLU A 108 -5.78 -23.76 1.31
C GLU A 108 -4.36 -23.26 1.08
N SER A 109 -3.64 -22.95 2.16
CA SER A 109 -2.38 -22.20 2.10
C SER A 109 -1.31 -22.80 2.99
N ILE A 110 -0.07 -22.82 2.49
CA ILE A 110 1.14 -23.14 3.24
C ILE A 110 2.10 -21.96 3.18
N TYR A 111 2.80 -21.68 4.27
CA TYR A 111 3.69 -20.53 4.40
C TYR A 111 5.12 -20.96 4.65
N VAL A 112 6.06 -20.36 3.94
CA VAL A 112 7.51 -20.53 4.12
C VAL A 112 8.19 -19.16 4.25
N ALA A 113 9.46 -19.15 4.65
CA ALA A 113 10.32 -17.98 4.56
C ALA A 113 11.45 -18.26 3.59
N ASP A 114 11.82 -17.27 2.78
CA ASP A 114 13.09 -17.29 2.08
C ASP A 114 14.26 -17.06 3.05
N PRO A 115 15.53 -17.22 2.60
CA PRO A 115 16.70 -17.00 3.44
C PRO A 115 16.88 -15.58 4.01
N ASP A 116 16.19 -14.58 3.46
CA ASP A 116 16.13 -13.19 3.97
C ASP A 116 14.94 -12.94 4.91
N GLY A 117 14.06 -13.93 5.08
CA GLY A 117 12.90 -13.88 5.96
C GLY A 117 11.65 -13.30 5.31
N HIS A 118 11.61 -13.06 4.00
CA HIS A 118 10.36 -12.72 3.32
C HIS A 118 9.38 -13.88 3.47
N SER A 119 8.19 -13.57 3.97
CA SER A 119 7.14 -14.58 4.13
C SER A 119 6.45 -14.81 2.79
N ILE A 120 6.32 -16.07 2.40
CA ILE A 120 5.79 -16.50 1.11
C ILE A 120 4.65 -17.45 1.39
N GLU A 121 3.47 -17.13 0.86
CA GLU A 121 2.33 -18.02 0.84
C GLU A 121 2.31 -18.79 -0.48
N ILE A 122 2.10 -20.11 -0.41
CA ILE A 122 1.85 -20.96 -1.57
C ILE A 122 0.47 -21.54 -1.35
N TYR A 123 -0.46 -21.27 -2.25
CA TYR A 123 -1.85 -21.60 -2.00
C TYR A 123 -2.61 -21.99 -3.26
N ARG A 124 -3.82 -22.50 -3.04
CA ARG A 124 -4.81 -22.73 -4.08
C ARG A 124 -6.16 -22.20 -3.62
N ASP A 125 -6.97 -21.75 -4.57
CA ASP A 125 -8.36 -21.37 -4.29
C ASP A 125 -9.25 -22.60 -4.05
N CYS A 126 -10.13 -22.49 -3.07
CA CYS A 126 -11.34 -23.33 -3.00
C CYS A 126 -12.34 -22.85 -4.06
N PRO A 127 -13.21 -23.73 -4.58
CA PRO A 127 -14.24 -23.33 -5.54
C PRO A 127 -15.07 -22.16 -5.01
N ARG A 128 -15.24 -21.09 -5.78
CA ARG A 128 -15.99 -19.88 -5.39
C ARG A 128 -17.40 -20.16 -4.85
N ARG A 129 -18.06 -21.22 -5.32
CA ARG A 129 -19.39 -21.65 -4.85
C ARG A 129 -19.40 -22.13 -3.38
N GLU A 130 -18.23 -22.41 -2.80
CA GLU A 130 -18.06 -22.87 -1.42
C GLU A 130 -17.68 -21.72 -0.47
N TRP A 131 -17.42 -20.53 -1.01
CA TRP A 131 -17.07 -19.35 -0.22
C TRP A 131 -18.26 -18.88 0.60
N LEU A 132 -17.99 -18.55 1.87
CA LEU A 132 -19.01 -18.17 2.84
C LEU A 132 -19.00 -16.66 3.02
N PHE A 133 -20.17 -16.03 2.99
CA PHE A 133 -20.34 -14.59 3.18
C PHE A 133 -21.26 -14.29 4.36
N ASP A 134 -20.98 -13.21 5.07
CA ASP A 134 -21.88 -12.54 6.01
C ASP A 134 -22.26 -11.18 5.43
N GLY A 135 -23.47 -11.08 4.87
CA GLY A 135 -23.85 -9.94 4.02
C GLY A 135 -22.92 -9.81 2.80
N THR A 136 -22.20 -8.69 2.72
CA THR A 136 -21.21 -8.44 1.66
C THR A 136 -19.78 -8.83 2.04
N GLN A 137 -19.53 -9.24 3.29
CA GLN A 137 -18.20 -9.57 3.76
C GLN A 137 -17.92 -11.07 3.63
N LEU A 138 -16.79 -11.43 3.00
CA LEU A 138 -16.30 -12.79 2.95
C LEU A 138 -15.82 -13.22 4.33
N ARG A 139 -16.22 -14.43 4.74
CA ARG A 139 -15.71 -15.08 5.94
C ARG A 139 -14.41 -15.80 5.60
N ILE A 140 -13.30 -15.26 6.10
CA ILE A 140 -11.98 -15.86 5.99
C ILE A 140 -11.63 -16.44 7.37
N ALA A 141 -11.29 -17.74 7.42
CA ALA A 141 -10.87 -18.41 8.65
C ALA A 141 -9.35 -18.51 8.76
N SER A 142 -8.84 -18.93 9.91
CA SER A 142 -7.44 -19.39 10.06
C SER A 142 -7.43 -20.70 10.84
N VAL A 143 -8.06 -21.73 10.28
CA VAL A 143 -8.09 -23.06 10.91
C VAL A 143 -6.95 -23.92 10.37
N PRO A 144 -6.43 -24.90 11.14
CA PRO A 144 -5.35 -25.77 10.69
C PRO A 144 -5.68 -26.46 9.36
N LEU A 145 -4.71 -26.47 8.45
CA LEU A 145 -4.83 -27.20 7.19
C LEU A 145 -4.73 -28.72 7.43
N ASP A 146 -5.61 -29.49 6.77
CA ASP A 146 -5.51 -30.95 6.74
C ASP A 146 -4.40 -31.39 5.76
N LEU A 147 -3.17 -31.47 6.27
CA LEU A 147 -1.99 -31.84 5.49
C LEU A 147 -2.04 -33.28 4.98
N GLU A 148 -2.61 -34.21 5.76
CA GLU A 148 -2.77 -35.61 5.35
C GLU A 148 -3.78 -35.71 4.20
N GLY A 149 -4.93 -35.04 4.33
CA GLY A 149 -5.91 -34.95 3.26
C GLY A 149 -5.38 -34.26 2.01
N LEU A 150 -4.50 -33.26 2.14
CA LEU A 150 -3.82 -32.64 1.01
C LEU A 150 -2.84 -33.61 0.33
N LEU A 151 -1.97 -34.28 1.09
CA LEU A 151 -1.01 -35.25 0.55
C LEU A 151 -1.70 -36.48 -0.05
N SER A 152 -2.92 -36.80 0.38
CA SER A 152 -3.70 -37.89 -0.20
C SER A 152 -3.99 -37.72 -1.71
N GLU A 153 -3.94 -36.49 -2.24
CA GLU A 153 -4.03 -36.19 -3.69
C GLU A 153 -2.95 -36.92 -4.50
N LEU A 154 -1.82 -37.28 -3.87
CA LEU A 154 -0.69 -37.98 -4.47
C LEU A 154 -0.84 -39.51 -4.46
N SER A 155 -1.91 -40.04 -3.87
CA SER A 155 -2.11 -41.49 -3.72
C SER A 155 -2.21 -42.19 -5.08
N GLY A 156 -1.35 -43.19 -5.30
CA GLY A 156 -1.30 -43.93 -6.56
C GLY A 156 -0.69 -43.15 -7.73
N ARG A 157 -0.11 -41.98 -7.47
CA ARG A 157 0.61 -41.16 -8.45
C ARG A 157 2.11 -41.29 -8.26
N SER A 158 2.84 -41.22 -9.38
CA SER A 158 4.30 -41.08 -9.41
C SER A 158 4.72 -39.73 -9.98
N ASP A 159 3.81 -38.75 -9.96
CA ASP A 159 4.11 -37.38 -10.39
C ASP A 159 5.26 -36.83 -9.54
N GLU A 160 6.35 -36.42 -10.17
CA GLU A 160 7.52 -35.78 -9.53
C GLU A 160 7.35 -34.25 -9.50
N TRP A 161 8.12 -33.58 -8.64
CA TRP A 161 8.16 -32.11 -8.64
C TRP A 161 8.88 -31.62 -9.91
N GLY A 162 8.13 -31.04 -10.83
CA GLY A 162 8.63 -30.49 -12.09
C GLY A 162 9.01 -29.01 -12.05
N GLY A 163 9.01 -28.40 -10.86
CA GLY A 163 9.11 -26.95 -10.68
C GLY A 163 7.74 -26.26 -10.58
N LEU A 164 7.76 -24.92 -10.54
CA LEU A 164 6.56 -24.11 -10.41
C LEU A 164 5.69 -24.25 -11.68
N PRO A 165 4.40 -24.61 -11.56
CA PRO A 165 3.53 -24.80 -12.73
C PRO A 165 3.40 -23.53 -13.58
N PRO A 166 3.37 -23.61 -14.92
CA PRO A 166 3.26 -22.44 -15.80
C PRO A 166 2.02 -21.57 -15.59
N GLU A 167 0.96 -22.14 -15.05
CA GLU A 167 -0.29 -21.45 -14.69
C GLU A 167 -0.21 -20.71 -13.35
N ALA A 168 0.88 -20.90 -12.59
CA ALA A 168 1.08 -20.21 -11.34
C ALA A 168 1.14 -18.69 -11.56
N MET A 169 0.58 -17.96 -10.61
CA MET A 169 0.56 -16.50 -10.64
C MET A 169 0.78 -15.93 -9.25
N ILE A 170 1.06 -14.63 -9.17
CA ILE A 170 0.91 -13.93 -7.89
C ILE A 170 -0.58 -13.67 -7.70
N GLY A 171 -1.15 -14.28 -6.67
CA GLY A 171 -2.57 -14.16 -6.35
C GLY A 171 -2.88 -12.89 -5.58
N HIS A 172 -2.14 -12.67 -4.49
CA HIS A 172 -2.28 -11.49 -3.65
C HIS A 172 -0.97 -11.06 -2.98
N VAL A 173 -1.00 -9.85 -2.43
CA VAL A 173 0.02 -9.33 -1.52
C VAL A 173 -0.65 -8.87 -0.22
N ASN A 174 -0.03 -9.14 0.91
CA ASN A 174 -0.44 -8.55 2.19
C ASN A 174 0.60 -7.54 2.65
N LEU A 175 0.15 -6.36 3.04
CA LEU A 175 0.97 -5.23 3.43
C LEU A 175 0.76 -4.90 4.90
N ARG A 176 1.86 -4.56 5.57
CA ARG A 176 1.89 -3.83 6.84
C ARG A 176 1.76 -2.35 6.51
N VAL A 177 0.70 -1.72 6.98
CA VAL A 177 0.42 -0.29 6.77
C VAL A 177 0.41 0.45 8.10
N ALA A 178 0.82 1.72 8.09
CA ALA A 178 0.81 2.55 9.29
C ALA A 178 -0.61 2.90 9.75
N ASN A 179 -1.51 3.11 8.79
CA ASN A 179 -2.89 3.55 9.02
C ASN A 179 -3.86 2.87 8.03
N LEU A 180 -4.83 2.12 8.56
CA LEU A 180 -5.82 1.42 7.74
C LEU A 180 -6.80 2.35 7.04
N ALA A 181 -7.16 3.49 7.64
CA ALA A 181 -8.11 4.42 7.03
C ALA A 181 -7.48 5.10 5.79
N GLU A 182 -6.20 5.46 5.88
CA GLU A 182 -5.44 5.99 4.73
C GLU A 182 -5.28 4.93 3.63
N ALA A 183 -4.92 3.70 4.02
CA ALA A 183 -4.79 2.59 3.09
C ALA A 183 -6.13 2.26 2.40
N GLU A 184 -7.23 2.25 3.14
CA GLU A 184 -8.59 2.09 2.60
C GLU A 184 -8.94 3.21 1.63
N SER A 185 -8.68 4.46 1.99
CA SER A 185 -8.91 5.61 1.13
C SER A 185 -8.18 5.44 -0.20
N PHE A 186 -6.92 5.03 -0.18
CA PHE A 186 -6.15 4.80 -1.40
C PHE A 186 -6.66 3.58 -2.19
N TYR A 187 -6.68 2.39 -1.60
CA TYR A 187 -6.98 1.16 -2.34
C TYR A 187 -8.45 1.04 -2.74
N ALA A 188 -9.38 1.43 -1.87
CA ALA A 188 -10.80 1.32 -2.16
C ALA A 188 -11.36 2.58 -2.83
N SER A 189 -11.00 3.78 -2.36
CA SER A 189 -11.61 5.01 -2.88
C SER A 189 -10.92 5.56 -4.13
N VAL A 190 -9.59 5.51 -4.19
CA VAL A 190 -8.82 6.02 -5.34
C VAL A 190 -8.68 4.95 -6.44
N LEU A 191 -8.14 3.77 -6.10
CA LEU A 191 -7.97 2.69 -7.09
C LEU A 191 -9.29 1.99 -7.46
N GLY A 192 -10.26 2.00 -6.55
CA GLY A 192 -11.58 1.42 -6.76
C GLY A 192 -11.70 -0.07 -6.40
N PHE A 193 -10.78 -0.66 -5.63
CA PHE A 193 -10.97 -2.04 -5.18
C PHE A 193 -12.19 -2.14 -4.25
N ASP A 194 -12.94 -3.23 -4.37
CA ASP A 194 -14.06 -3.50 -3.47
C ASP A 194 -13.53 -4.08 -2.15
N ILE A 195 -14.08 -3.62 -1.03
CA ILE A 195 -13.76 -4.15 0.29
C ILE A 195 -14.49 -5.47 0.48
N ILE A 196 -13.74 -6.56 0.65
CA ILE A 196 -14.29 -7.91 0.74
C ILE A 196 -14.36 -8.42 2.17
N ALA A 197 -13.42 -8.02 3.04
CA ALA A 197 -13.43 -8.43 4.44
C ALA A 197 -12.76 -7.37 5.33
N ARG A 198 -13.25 -7.28 6.56
CA ARG A 198 -12.67 -6.46 7.62
C ARG A 198 -12.48 -7.29 8.88
N TYR A 199 -11.36 -7.09 9.55
CA TYR A 199 -11.09 -7.66 10.86
C TYR A 199 -10.91 -6.54 11.85
N GLU A 200 -12.03 -6.16 12.47
CA GLU A 200 -12.11 -5.08 13.44
C GLU A 200 -11.36 -3.83 12.93
N SER A 201 -10.43 -3.30 13.72
CA SER A 201 -9.54 -2.20 13.37
C SER A 201 -8.11 -2.65 13.03
N GLN A 202 -7.90 -3.92 12.68
CA GLN A 202 -6.56 -4.51 12.52
C GLN A 202 -6.23 -4.96 11.10
N ALA A 203 -7.22 -5.34 10.29
CA ALA A 203 -6.97 -5.69 8.90
C ALA A 203 -8.15 -5.42 7.96
N LEU A 204 -7.82 -5.18 6.69
CA LEU A 204 -8.71 -4.90 5.58
C LEU A 204 -8.26 -5.71 4.36
N PHE A 205 -9.20 -6.35 3.67
CA PHE A 205 -8.93 -7.06 2.43
C PHE A 205 -9.75 -6.45 1.30
N VAL A 206 -9.08 -6.16 0.19
CA VAL A 206 -9.71 -5.55 -0.98
C VAL A 206 -9.47 -6.39 -2.24
N SER A 207 -10.43 -6.39 -3.16
CA SER A 207 -10.33 -7.19 -4.38
C SER A 207 -11.09 -6.59 -5.56
N ALA A 208 -10.91 -7.21 -6.72
CA ALA A 208 -11.66 -6.91 -7.92
C ALA A 208 -12.53 -8.11 -8.28
N GLY A 209 -13.74 -7.87 -8.80
CA GLY A 209 -14.59 -8.93 -9.34
C GLY A 209 -15.02 -10.00 -8.32
N GLY A 210 -15.15 -9.62 -7.05
CA GLY A 210 -15.54 -10.53 -5.97
C GLY A 210 -14.52 -11.64 -5.73
N TYR A 211 -13.22 -11.36 -5.85
CA TYR A 211 -12.15 -12.27 -5.43
C TYR A 211 -11.97 -12.24 -3.90
N HIS A 212 -11.30 -13.24 -3.31
CA HIS A 212 -11.18 -13.30 -1.85
C HIS A 212 -10.14 -12.30 -1.29
N GLY A 213 -9.36 -11.66 -2.16
CA GLY A 213 -8.42 -10.62 -1.80
C GLY A 213 -7.31 -10.54 -2.83
N HIS A 214 -7.06 -9.35 -3.38
CA HIS A 214 -5.85 -9.06 -4.15
C HIS A 214 -4.80 -8.34 -3.29
N VAL A 215 -5.27 -7.48 -2.38
CA VAL A 215 -4.41 -6.77 -1.43
C VAL A 215 -5.01 -6.87 -0.03
N GLY A 216 -4.27 -7.46 0.90
CA GLY A 216 -4.55 -7.34 2.33
C GLY A 216 -3.72 -6.24 2.96
N LEU A 217 -4.30 -5.56 3.93
CA LEU A 217 -3.73 -4.40 4.62
C LEU A 217 -3.90 -4.66 6.11
N ASN A 218 -2.82 -4.59 6.89
CA ASN A 218 -2.89 -4.82 8.34
C ASN A 218 -1.99 -3.88 9.13
N THR A 219 -2.31 -3.72 10.41
CA THR A 219 -1.57 -2.95 11.43
C THR A 219 -1.02 -3.85 12.55
N TRP A 220 -0.83 -5.15 12.28
CA TRP A 220 -0.46 -6.14 13.31
C TRP A 220 0.89 -5.86 13.98
N ASP A 221 1.83 -5.25 13.25
CA ASP A 221 3.14 -4.83 13.77
C ASP A 221 3.14 -3.43 14.39
N GLY A 222 1.97 -2.80 14.52
CA GLY A 222 1.77 -1.49 15.16
C GLY A 222 1.13 -0.45 14.25
N VAL A 223 0.28 0.39 14.84
CA VAL A 223 -0.22 1.62 14.22
C VAL A 223 0.92 2.65 14.20
N ASP A 224 0.97 3.48 13.16
CA ASP A 224 2.00 4.50 12.95
C ASP A 224 3.43 3.95 12.82
N ALA A 225 3.57 2.67 12.42
CA ALA A 225 4.86 2.08 12.11
C ALA A 225 5.60 2.91 11.03
N PRO A 226 6.89 3.21 11.21
CA PRO A 226 7.64 3.98 10.23
C PRO A 226 7.94 3.14 8.97
N PRO A 227 8.24 3.79 7.82
CA PRO A 227 8.79 3.09 6.67
C PRO A 227 10.18 2.50 7.02
N PRO A 228 10.58 1.40 6.36
CA PRO A 228 11.90 0.84 6.55
C PRO A 228 12.98 1.82 6.04
N PRO A 229 14.18 1.82 6.65
CA PRO A 229 15.33 2.53 6.10
C PRO A 229 15.57 2.18 4.63
N SER A 230 16.12 3.13 3.86
CA SER A 230 16.45 2.89 2.46
C SER A 230 17.47 1.76 2.33
N GLY A 231 17.22 0.82 1.41
CA GLY A 231 18.10 -0.33 1.17
C GLY A 231 17.87 -1.53 2.10
N SER A 232 16.89 -1.48 3.02
CA SER A 232 16.49 -2.64 3.83
C SER A 232 15.91 -3.76 2.98
N ILE A 233 15.97 -5.00 3.50
CA ILE A 233 15.24 -6.15 2.97
C ILE A 233 13.74 -5.84 2.99
N GLY A 234 13.05 -6.09 1.88
CA GLY A 234 11.61 -5.84 1.79
C GLY A 234 11.10 -5.57 0.38
N LEU A 235 9.81 -5.27 0.30
CA LEU A 235 9.12 -4.97 -0.96
C LEU A 235 9.59 -3.64 -1.55
N ARG A 236 9.91 -3.67 -2.85
CA ARG A 236 10.19 -2.49 -3.68
C ARG A 236 8.93 -2.00 -4.37
N TYR A 237 8.23 -2.90 -5.05
CA TYR A 237 6.97 -2.64 -5.72
C TYR A 237 6.24 -3.96 -6.00
N PHE A 238 4.94 -3.86 -6.28
CA PHE A 238 4.19 -4.93 -6.94
C PHE A 238 3.31 -4.32 -8.04
N ASP A 239 2.98 -5.11 -9.06
CA ASP A 239 2.10 -4.67 -10.13
C ASP A 239 0.63 -4.87 -9.75
N VAL A 240 -0.20 -3.87 -10.04
CA VAL A 240 -1.64 -4.04 -10.24
C VAL A 240 -1.91 -4.04 -11.74
N ARG A 241 -2.27 -5.18 -12.31
CA ARG A 241 -2.47 -5.37 -13.75
C ARG A 241 -3.93 -5.22 -14.13
N LEU A 242 -4.20 -4.18 -14.91
CA LEU A 242 -5.51 -3.90 -15.50
C LEU A 242 -5.64 -4.63 -16.85
N PRO A 243 -6.87 -4.99 -17.26
CA PRO A 243 -7.09 -5.87 -18.42
C PRO A 243 -6.72 -5.24 -19.76
N ASN A 244 -6.66 -3.90 -19.83
CA ASN A 244 -6.38 -3.17 -21.06
C ASN A 244 -5.93 -1.72 -20.74
N THR A 245 -5.45 -1.02 -21.76
CA THR A 245 -4.96 0.35 -21.66
C THR A 245 -6.04 1.36 -21.30
N VAL A 246 -7.30 1.13 -21.69
CA VAL A 246 -8.41 2.03 -21.36
C VAL A 246 -8.65 2.06 -19.84
N GLU A 247 -8.66 0.90 -19.20
CA GLU A 247 -8.77 0.81 -17.74
C GLU A 247 -7.52 1.36 -17.05
N LEU A 248 -6.33 1.14 -17.60
CA LEU A 248 -5.09 1.74 -17.10
C LEU A 248 -5.11 3.27 -17.13
N ASP A 249 -5.50 3.87 -18.25
CA ASP A 249 -5.61 5.32 -18.39
C ASP A 249 -6.65 5.88 -17.41
N ARG A 250 -7.77 5.18 -17.22
CA ARG A 250 -8.81 5.57 -16.28
C ARG A 250 -8.30 5.58 -14.84
N VAL A 251 -7.69 4.48 -14.37
CA VAL A 251 -7.17 4.39 -13.00
C VAL A 251 -6.01 5.35 -12.78
N THR A 252 -5.13 5.51 -13.78
CA THR A 252 -4.04 6.48 -13.74
C THR A 252 -4.56 7.91 -13.62
N LYS A 253 -5.64 8.24 -14.34
CA LYS A 253 -6.31 9.53 -14.20
C LYS A 253 -6.88 9.69 -12.78
N GLN A 254 -7.54 8.67 -12.23
CA GLN A 254 -8.08 8.74 -10.86
C GLN A 254 -6.99 8.97 -9.81
N VAL A 255 -5.86 8.26 -9.91
CA VAL A 255 -4.71 8.45 -9.01
C VAL A 255 -4.15 9.86 -9.15
N ARG A 256 -4.03 10.36 -10.39
CA ARG A 256 -3.57 11.72 -10.65
C ARG A 256 -4.52 12.77 -10.07
N ASP A 257 -5.81 12.64 -10.34
CA ASP A 257 -6.85 13.56 -9.84
C ASP A 257 -6.84 13.57 -8.30
N ALA A 258 -6.77 12.40 -7.65
CA ALA A 258 -6.66 12.32 -6.19
C ALA A 258 -5.38 12.98 -5.66
N GLY A 259 -4.25 12.84 -6.37
CA GLY A 259 -3.02 13.57 -6.05
C GLY A 259 -3.16 15.09 -6.21
N VAL A 260 -3.85 15.56 -7.26
CA VAL A 260 -4.18 16.99 -7.43
C VAL A 260 -5.05 17.47 -6.27
N ASP A 261 -6.07 16.71 -5.88
CA ASP A 261 -6.98 17.07 -4.80
C ASP A 261 -6.24 17.20 -3.46
N ILE A 262 -5.31 16.29 -3.15
CA ILE A 262 -4.47 16.37 -1.95
C ILE A 262 -3.61 17.63 -1.96
N ILE A 263 -2.93 17.93 -3.07
CA ILE A 263 -2.05 19.10 -3.14
C ILE A 263 -2.87 20.39 -3.15
N ALA A 264 -4.03 20.41 -3.83
CA ALA A 264 -4.96 21.53 -3.83
C ALA A 264 -5.48 21.83 -2.43
N HIS A 265 -5.86 20.79 -1.70
CA HIS A 265 -6.27 20.86 -0.31
C HIS A 265 -5.16 21.43 0.59
N LEU A 266 -3.94 20.93 0.49
CA LEU A 266 -2.79 21.48 1.24
C LEU A 266 -2.48 22.94 0.87
N THR A 267 -2.58 23.29 -0.42
CA THR A 267 -2.38 24.66 -0.92
C THR A 267 -3.40 25.62 -0.29
N SER A 268 -4.64 25.17 -0.11
CA SER A 268 -5.71 25.98 0.45
C SER A 268 -5.45 26.32 1.92
N TYR A 269 -4.95 25.36 2.70
CA TYR A 269 -4.53 25.60 4.09
C TYR A 269 -3.27 26.46 4.17
N GLU A 270 -2.35 26.35 3.22
CA GLU A 270 -1.17 27.22 3.13
C GLU A 270 -1.59 28.69 2.92
N HIS A 271 -2.59 28.95 2.07
CA HIS A 271 -3.15 30.28 1.87
C HIS A 271 -3.79 30.84 3.14
N VAL A 272 -4.55 30.03 3.88
CA VAL A 272 -5.13 30.44 5.18
C VAL A 272 -4.03 30.86 6.17
N ILE A 273 -2.91 30.14 6.21
CA ILE A 273 -1.77 30.51 7.06
C ILE A 273 -1.13 31.80 6.57
N GLY A 274 -0.94 31.95 5.26
CA GLY A 274 -0.44 33.19 4.66
C GLY A 274 -1.27 34.40 5.10
N ASP A 275 -2.59 34.27 5.09
CA ASP A 275 -3.50 35.33 5.56
C ASP A 275 -3.36 35.63 7.03
N ILE A 276 -3.34 34.59 7.88
CA ILE A 276 -3.17 34.77 9.32
C ILE A 276 -1.85 35.50 9.59
N LEU A 277 -0.72 35.03 9.06
CA LEU A 277 0.58 35.66 9.28
C LEU A 277 0.65 37.08 8.72
N THR A 278 -0.06 37.36 7.62
CA THR A 278 -0.18 38.71 7.05
C THR A 278 -0.78 39.70 8.06
N THR A 279 -1.77 39.28 8.85
CA THR A 279 -2.37 40.13 9.91
C THR A 279 -1.36 40.49 11.01
N PHE A 280 -0.39 39.62 11.31
CA PHE A 280 0.64 39.87 12.33
C PHE A 280 1.75 40.81 11.85
N VAL A 281 1.95 40.93 10.54
CA VAL A 281 2.93 41.86 9.96
C VAL A 281 2.31 43.18 9.48
N GLY A 282 1.04 43.43 9.83
CA GLY A 282 0.32 44.67 9.54
C GLY A 282 -0.18 44.79 8.10
N GLY A 283 -0.33 43.68 7.38
CA GLY A 283 -0.99 43.65 6.07
C GLY A 283 -2.47 43.29 6.20
N ASP A 284 -3.23 43.55 5.13
CA ASP A 284 -4.61 43.07 5.01
C ASP A 284 -4.62 41.58 4.63
N PRO A 285 -5.39 40.73 5.32
CA PRO A 285 -5.51 39.32 4.94
C PRO A 285 -6.17 39.20 3.56
N THR A 286 -5.80 38.18 2.79
CA THR A 286 -6.52 37.83 1.55
C THR A 286 -7.85 37.12 1.89
N PRO A 287 -8.68 36.70 0.90
CA PRO A 287 -10.00 36.18 1.21
C PRO A 287 -9.99 34.73 1.75
N SER A 288 -8.85 34.05 1.80
CA SER A 288 -8.79 32.63 2.19
C SER A 288 -9.13 32.40 3.66
N LEU A 289 -8.63 33.25 4.57
CA LEU A 289 -9.01 33.19 5.98
C LEU A 289 -10.50 33.50 6.19
N ALA A 290 -11.04 34.47 5.47
CA ALA A 290 -12.48 34.78 5.54
C ALA A 290 -13.32 33.58 5.07
N LEU A 291 -12.96 32.99 3.92
CA LEU A 291 -13.63 31.83 3.37
C LEU A 291 -13.54 30.61 4.29
N PHE A 292 -12.39 30.39 4.94
CA PHE A 292 -12.19 29.33 5.93
C PHE A 292 -13.14 29.47 7.12
N LEU A 293 -13.25 30.69 7.66
CA LEU A 293 -14.14 30.98 8.80
C LEU A 293 -15.63 30.88 8.43
N GLU A 294 -16.00 31.26 7.20
CA GLU A 294 -17.39 31.24 6.71
C GLU A 294 -17.85 29.84 6.28
N SER A 295 -16.99 29.08 5.60
CA SER A 295 -17.36 27.82 4.95
C SER A 295 -17.29 26.62 5.89
N GLY A 296 -16.59 26.73 7.02
CA GLY A 296 -16.44 25.66 8.01
C GLY A 296 -16.00 24.35 7.36
N GLY A 297 -16.75 23.27 7.60
CA GLY A 297 -16.45 21.94 7.05
C GLY A 297 -16.53 21.82 5.52
N GLN A 298 -17.05 22.82 4.80
CA GLN A 298 -17.14 22.83 3.33
C GLN A 298 -15.94 23.51 2.65
N PHE A 299 -15.06 24.15 3.42
CA PHE A 299 -13.92 24.91 2.89
C PHE A 299 -13.08 24.08 1.91
N ASN A 300 -12.76 22.83 2.30
CA ASN A 300 -11.90 21.95 1.53
C ASN A 300 -12.52 21.59 0.17
N ASP A 301 -13.78 21.17 0.18
CA ASP A 301 -14.48 20.78 -1.03
C ASP A 301 -14.59 21.95 -2.03
N SER A 302 -14.86 23.16 -1.53
CA SER A 302 -14.92 24.35 -2.38
C SER A 302 -13.56 24.71 -2.97
N GLU A 303 -12.50 24.64 -2.18
CA GLU A 303 -11.17 25.08 -2.62
C GLU A 303 -10.48 24.06 -3.53
N VAL A 304 -10.72 22.76 -3.32
CA VAL A 304 -10.31 21.71 -4.25
C VAL A 304 -11.06 21.87 -5.58
N ALA A 305 -12.37 22.16 -5.54
CA ALA A 305 -13.17 22.34 -6.76
C ALA A 305 -12.69 23.50 -7.65
N VAL A 306 -12.12 24.56 -7.08
CA VAL A 306 -11.53 25.68 -7.84
C VAL A 306 -10.27 25.24 -8.62
N ARG A 307 -9.59 24.19 -8.17
CA ARG A 307 -8.33 23.68 -8.74
C ARG A 307 -8.50 22.42 -9.59
N LYS A 308 -9.72 21.88 -9.70
CA LYS A 308 -10.03 20.62 -10.40
C LYS A 308 -9.56 20.54 -11.87
N ASP A 309 -9.49 21.69 -12.54
CA ASP A 309 -9.12 21.79 -13.97
C ASP A 309 -7.63 22.13 -14.15
N LYS A 310 -6.89 22.34 -13.05
CA LYS A 310 -5.44 22.61 -13.08
C LYS A 310 -4.65 21.31 -13.21
N THR A 311 -3.50 21.39 -13.86
CA THR A 311 -2.52 20.31 -13.88
C THR A 311 -1.84 20.17 -12.51
N VAL A 312 -1.34 18.98 -12.19
CA VAL A 312 -0.57 18.73 -10.97
C VAL A 312 0.58 19.75 -10.82
N ARG A 313 1.27 20.07 -11.92
CA ARG A 313 2.39 21.02 -11.94
C ARG A 313 1.94 22.44 -11.57
N GLU A 314 0.78 22.89 -12.03
CA GLU A 314 0.24 24.21 -11.69
C GLU A 314 -0.16 24.29 -10.22
N VAL A 315 -0.77 23.22 -9.68
CA VAL A 315 -1.16 23.18 -8.25
C VAL A 315 0.06 23.09 -7.35
N VAL A 316 1.10 22.33 -7.74
CA VAL A 316 2.38 22.26 -7.02
C VAL A 316 3.13 23.59 -7.07
N ALA A 317 3.16 24.26 -8.23
CA ALA A 317 3.76 25.58 -8.34
C ALA A 317 3.05 26.58 -7.40
N GLU A 318 1.72 26.59 -7.41
CA GLU A 318 0.93 27.41 -6.48
C GLU A 318 1.26 27.09 -5.02
N TYR A 319 1.31 25.80 -4.64
CA TYR A 319 1.70 25.38 -3.29
C TYR A 319 3.07 25.94 -2.89
N ASN A 320 4.07 25.77 -3.75
CA ASN A 320 5.44 26.21 -3.47
C ASN A 320 5.54 27.73 -3.34
N ASP A 321 4.90 28.49 -4.24
CA ASP A 321 4.88 29.94 -4.19
C ASP A 321 4.23 30.44 -2.89
N THR A 322 3.09 29.85 -2.51
CA THR A 322 2.40 30.18 -1.25
C THR A 322 3.25 29.79 -0.03
N HIS A 323 3.90 28.63 -0.06
CA HIS A 323 4.76 28.17 1.03
C HIS A 323 5.97 29.10 1.23
N GLU A 324 6.63 29.54 0.15
CA GLU A 324 7.71 30.53 0.23
C GLU A 324 7.24 31.85 0.85
N GLN A 325 6.04 32.31 0.47
CA GLN A 325 5.43 33.50 1.07
C GLN A 325 5.15 33.31 2.57
N VAL A 326 4.57 32.17 2.97
CA VAL A 326 4.32 31.82 4.38
C VAL A 326 5.61 31.86 5.18
N MET A 327 6.68 31.24 4.68
CA MET A 327 7.97 31.20 5.37
C MET A 327 8.60 32.60 5.49
N SER A 328 8.48 33.43 4.46
CA SER A 328 8.90 34.84 4.48
C SER A 328 8.13 35.67 5.50
N LEU A 329 6.80 35.49 5.59
CA LEU A 329 5.96 36.17 6.58
C LEU A 329 6.30 35.72 8.00
N ALA A 330 6.43 34.42 8.22
CA ALA A 330 6.77 33.84 9.52
C ALA A 330 8.11 34.39 10.05
N ALA A 331 9.11 34.52 9.19
CA ALA A 331 10.43 35.06 9.55
C ALA A 331 10.40 36.53 10.03
N ARG A 332 9.33 37.27 9.75
CA ARG A 332 9.15 38.66 10.17
C ARG A 332 8.42 38.81 11.51
N ILE A 333 7.87 37.72 12.05
CA ILE A 333 7.11 37.73 13.30
C ILE A 333 8.05 37.29 14.44
N PRO A 334 8.14 38.06 15.55
CA PRO A 334 8.94 37.68 16.70
C PRO A 334 8.48 36.34 17.31
N VAL A 335 9.42 35.52 17.77
CA VAL A 335 9.13 34.20 18.37
C VAL A 335 8.22 34.30 19.60
N GLU A 336 8.30 35.40 20.34
CA GLU A 336 7.43 35.66 21.49
C GLU A 336 5.97 35.85 21.07
N THR A 337 5.73 36.47 19.91
CA THR A 337 4.40 36.69 19.35
C THR A 337 3.73 35.37 18.96
N PHE A 338 4.50 34.40 18.45
CA PHE A 338 4.01 33.07 18.13
C PHE A 338 3.43 32.33 19.35
N ARG A 339 4.01 32.56 20.53
CA ARG A 339 3.63 31.90 21.79
C ARG A 339 2.64 32.71 22.63
N GLN A 340 2.26 33.89 22.17
CA GLN A 340 1.35 34.77 22.89
C GLN A 340 -0.10 34.29 22.68
N THR A 341 -0.77 33.96 23.78
CA THR A 341 -2.18 33.57 23.77
C THR A 341 -3.10 34.75 23.51
N GLY A 342 -4.30 34.46 22.99
CA GLY A 342 -5.33 35.48 22.73
C GLY A 342 -5.04 36.36 21.51
N THR A 343 -4.04 35.97 20.71
CA THR A 343 -3.68 36.63 19.45
C THR A 343 -4.59 36.21 18.30
N LEU A 344 -5.37 35.13 18.47
CA LEU A 344 -6.36 34.62 17.52
C LEU A 344 -7.77 34.52 18.17
N PRO A 345 -8.49 35.64 18.39
CA PRO A 345 -9.76 35.62 19.13
C PRO A 345 -10.85 34.71 18.54
N TRP A 346 -10.83 34.51 17.23
CA TRP A 346 -11.75 33.62 16.51
C TRP A 346 -11.44 32.13 16.70
N TYR A 347 -10.20 31.78 17.09
CA TYR A 347 -9.78 30.40 17.36
C TYR A 347 -9.99 30.03 18.84
N GLY A 348 -9.76 31.01 19.73
CA GLY A 348 -9.91 30.88 21.16
C GLY A 348 -8.88 31.74 21.88
N MET A 349 -9.27 32.34 23.01
CA MET A 349 -8.41 33.27 23.73
C MET A 349 -7.29 32.57 24.50
N GLU A 350 -7.44 31.28 24.75
CA GLU A 350 -6.49 30.42 25.45
C GLU A 350 -5.35 29.90 24.55
N TYR A 351 -5.51 29.98 23.22
CA TYR A 351 -4.56 29.45 22.26
C TYR A 351 -3.60 30.53 21.74
N ALA A 352 -2.37 30.12 21.47
CA ALA A 352 -1.38 30.90 20.75
C ALA A 352 -1.38 30.57 19.24
N LEU A 353 -0.65 31.36 18.46
CA LEU A 353 -0.44 31.08 17.03
C LEU A 353 0.28 29.75 16.81
N ASP A 354 1.24 29.40 17.68
CA ASP A 354 1.93 28.10 17.65
C ASP A 354 0.94 26.94 17.84
N ASP A 355 -0.03 27.05 18.76
CA ASP A 355 -1.04 26.01 19.00
C ASP A 355 -1.87 25.77 17.74
N PHE A 356 -2.33 26.84 17.08
CA PHE A 356 -3.06 26.74 15.82
C PHE A 356 -2.24 26.07 14.73
N ILE A 357 -0.99 26.49 14.53
CA ILE A 357 -0.11 25.90 13.51
C ILE A 357 0.13 24.42 13.82
N VAL A 358 0.40 24.06 15.08
CA VAL A 358 0.67 22.65 15.44
C VAL A 358 -0.59 21.78 15.30
N TYR A 359 -1.72 22.22 15.85
CA TYR A 359 -2.94 21.40 15.86
C TYR A 359 -3.65 21.35 14.51
N THR A 360 -3.62 22.45 13.75
CA THR A 360 -4.36 22.56 12.49
C THR A 360 -3.48 22.32 11.25
N GLN A 361 -2.18 22.63 11.30
CA GLN A 361 -1.30 22.45 10.13
C GLN A 361 -0.34 21.28 10.27
N TYR A 362 0.35 21.14 11.40
CA TYR A 362 1.29 20.02 11.56
C TYR A 362 0.55 18.69 11.64
N GLY A 363 -0.52 18.60 12.43
CA GLY A 363 -1.38 17.40 12.45
C GLY A 363 -1.90 17.04 11.06
N HIS A 364 -2.33 18.05 10.31
CA HIS A 364 -2.95 17.90 9.00
C HIS A 364 -1.95 17.59 7.86
N LYS A 365 -0.81 18.28 7.80
CA LYS A 365 0.29 17.96 6.87
C LYS A 365 0.88 16.59 7.17
N ARG A 366 0.90 16.16 8.44
CA ARG A 366 1.34 14.81 8.82
C ARG A 366 0.41 13.74 8.25
N GLU A 367 -0.90 13.94 8.27
CA GLU A 367 -1.89 13.04 7.66
C GLU A 367 -1.69 12.86 6.14
N HIS A 368 -1.16 13.87 5.45
CA HIS A 368 -0.87 13.80 4.01
C HIS A 368 0.60 13.54 3.67
N SER A 369 1.50 13.51 4.65
CA SER A 369 2.95 13.49 4.44
C SER A 369 3.44 12.28 3.65
N ALA A 370 2.86 11.10 3.90
CA ALA A 370 3.16 9.88 3.14
C ALA A 370 2.70 9.96 1.68
N GLN A 371 1.56 10.63 1.44
CA GLN A 371 1.00 10.83 0.10
C GLN A 371 1.85 11.83 -0.70
N ILE A 372 2.29 12.93 -0.08
CA ILE A 372 3.17 13.93 -0.71
C ILE A 372 4.51 13.32 -1.13
N ALA A 373 5.11 12.50 -0.27
CA ALA A 373 6.39 11.84 -0.56
C ALA A 373 6.32 10.94 -1.81
N ALA A 374 5.16 10.33 -2.08
CA ALA A 374 4.96 9.47 -3.25
C ALA A 374 4.93 10.24 -4.59
N PHE A 375 4.59 11.53 -4.57
CA PHE A 375 4.54 12.37 -5.76
C PHE A 375 5.83 13.17 -5.98
N ARG A 376 6.63 13.40 -4.93
CA ARG A 376 7.80 14.29 -4.96
C ARG A 376 8.81 13.96 -6.07
N ASP A 377 9.01 12.69 -6.37
CA ASP A 377 10.02 12.23 -7.34
C ASP A 377 9.43 12.02 -8.76
N HIS A 378 8.14 12.30 -8.95
CA HIS A 378 7.39 12.12 -10.21
C HIS A 378 6.66 13.40 -10.69
N LEU A 379 6.92 14.53 -10.03
CA LEU A 379 6.60 15.90 -10.46
C LEU A 379 7.78 16.50 -11.22
#